data_AF-A0A5S4HC92-F1
#
_entry.id   AF-A0A5S4HC92-F1
#
_cell.length_a   1.000
_cell.length_b   1.000
_cell.length_c   1.000
_cell.angle_alpha   90.00
_cell.angle_beta   90.00
_cell.angle_gamma   90.00
#
_symmetry.space_group_name_H-M   'P 1'
#
loop_
_entity.id
_entity.type
_entity.pdbx_description
1 polymer ?
#
loop_
_entity_poly.entity_id
_entity_poly.type
_entity_poly.pdbx_seq_one_letter_code
_entity_poly.pdbx_strand_id
1 'polypeptide(L)' 'MKNDWLIGDDGTDASDPDASAICHVADVVDLDPSVAETASLPCGYAARRTSKEEPWVIEEWYYEEEV' A
#
# COMPACT_ATOMS: atom_id res chain seq x y z
N MET A 1 -9.06 5.10 10.82
CA MET A 1 -10.54 5.14 10.94
C MET A 1 -11.14 3.95 10.19
N LYS A 2 -12.38 3.57 10.52
CA LYS A 2 -13.07 2.43 9.89
C LYS A 2 -13.28 2.75 8.41
N ASN A 3 -12.71 1.92 7.52
CA ASN A 3 -12.63 2.08 6.06
C ASN A 3 -11.51 2.99 5.52
N ASP A 4 -10.47 3.26 6.31
CA ASP A 4 -9.27 3.91 5.76
C ASP A 4 -8.51 2.91 4.86
N TRP A 5 -8.01 3.44 3.75
CA TRP A 5 -7.08 2.75 2.85
C TRP A 5 -5.75 3.50 2.86
N LEU A 6 -4.64 2.78 2.80
CA LEU A 6 -3.31 3.36 2.83
C LEU A 6 -2.45 2.70 1.76
N ILE A 7 -1.64 3.51 1.09
CA ILE A 7 -0.61 3.07 0.16
C ILE A 7 0.70 3.65 0.69
N GLY A 8 1.70 2.80 0.88
CA GLY A 8 3.00 3.18 1.42
C GLY A 8 4.02 2.09 1.14
N ASP A 9 5.28 2.39 1.42
CA ASP A 9 6.42 1.48 1.23
C ASP A 9 6.92 0.85 2.55
N ASP A 10 6.17 1.04 3.65
CA ASP A 10 6.53 0.65 5.03
C ASP A 10 7.92 1.15 5.50
N GLY A 11 8.58 2.04 4.74
CA GLY A 11 9.98 2.40 4.93
C GLY A 11 10.20 3.90 5.08
N THR A 12 9.47 4.71 4.33
CA THR A 12 9.77 6.14 4.23
C THR A 12 8.63 6.99 4.77
N ASP A 13 8.98 7.99 5.60
CA ASP A 13 8.00 8.91 6.19
C ASP A 13 7.29 9.67 5.08
N ALA A 14 5.96 9.54 5.00
CA ALA A 14 5.14 10.20 3.98
C ALA A 14 5.23 11.75 4.04
N SER A 15 5.78 12.32 5.12
CA SER A 15 6.03 13.75 5.26
C SER A 15 7.39 14.21 4.71
N ASP A 16 8.30 13.29 4.38
CA ASP A 16 9.56 13.61 3.73
C ASP A 16 9.30 13.87 2.22
N PRO A 17 9.61 15.08 1.71
CA PRO A 17 9.35 15.44 0.32
C PRO A 17 10.13 14.61 -0.70
N ASP A 18 11.20 13.93 -0.27
CA ASP A 18 12.04 13.07 -1.10
C ASP A 18 11.70 11.58 -0.93
N ALA A 19 10.83 11.23 0.00
CA ALA A 19 10.52 9.86 0.41
C ALA A 19 9.58 9.11 -0.53
N SER A 20 8.63 9.81 -1.14
CA SER A 20 7.72 9.22 -2.12
C SER A 20 6.96 10.31 -2.87
N ALA A 21 7.40 10.60 -4.09
CA ALA A 21 6.63 11.39 -5.05
C ALA A 21 5.60 10.50 -5.78
N ILE A 22 4.75 9.78 -5.05
CA ILE A 22 3.55 9.21 -5.68
C ILE A 22 2.56 10.37 -5.88
N CYS A 23 2.79 11.14 -6.93
CA CYS A 23 1.96 12.31 -7.24
C CYS A 23 0.53 11.88 -7.62
N HIS A 24 0.40 10.71 -8.26
CA HIS A 24 -0.89 10.15 -8.67
C HIS A 24 -0.89 8.62 -8.57
N VAL A 25 -1.92 8.07 -7.92
CA VAL A 25 -2.17 6.62 -7.87
C VAL A 25 -2.34 6.03 -9.28
N ALA A 26 -2.86 6.81 -10.22
CA ALA A 26 -3.01 6.39 -11.62
C ALA A 26 -1.66 6.05 -12.27
N ASP A 27 -0.63 6.87 -12.06
CA ASP A 27 0.71 6.62 -12.64
C ASP A 27 1.33 5.33 -12.07
N VAL A 28 1.03 5.01 -10.80
CA VAL A 28 1.46 3.75 -10.16
C VAL A 28 0.75 2.55 -10.78
N VAL A 29 -0.56 2.66 -11.02
CA VAL A 29 -1.34 1.59 -11.68
C VAL A 29 -0.92 1.40 -13.13
N ASP A 30 -0.59 2.48 -13.85
CA ASP A 30 -0.09 2.40 -15.22
C ASP A 30 1.29 1.72 -15.28
N LEU A 31 2.16 1.98 -14.30
CA LEU A 31 3.47 1.33 -14.17
C LEU A 31 3.36 -0.13 -13.72
N ASP A 32 2.39 -0.42 -12.86
CA ASP A 32 2.11 -1.74 -12.32
C ASP A 32 0.59 -2.01 -12.21
N PRO A 33 -0.01 -2.59 -13.26
CA PRO A 33 -1.44 -2.85 -13.29
C PRO A 33 -1.94 -3.82 -12.20
N SER A 34 -1.06 -4.64 -11.62
CA SER A 34 -1.44 -5.58 -10.55
C SER A 34 -1.82 -4.88 -9.24
N VAL A 35 -1.49 -3.59 -9.09
CA VAL A 35 -1.95 -2.75 -7.97
C VAL A 35 -3.49 -2.67 -7.95
N ALA A 36 -4.15 -2.70 -9.10
CA ALA A 36 -5.61 -2.67 -9.17
C ALA A 36 -6.27 -3.87 -8.48
N GLU A 37 -5.57 -5.00 -8.36
CA GLU A 37 -6.07 -6.19 -7.66
C GLU A 37 -6.29 -5.92 -6.16
N THR A 38 -5.46 -5.06 -5.57
CA THR A 38 -5.51 -4.70 -4.14
C THR A 38 -6.75 -3.88 -3.77
N ALA A 39 -7.42 -3.25 -4.75
CA ALA A 39 -8.64 -2.48 -4.52
C ALA A 39 -9.84 -3.35 -4.09
N SER A 40 -9.73 -4.67 -4.22
CA SER A 40 -10.75 -5.65 -3.82
C SER A 40 -10.56 -6.22 -2.41
N LEU A 41 -9.52 -5.79 -1.68
CA LEU A 41 -9.22 -6.31 -0.35
C LEU A 41 -10.37 -6.06 0.64
N PRO A 42 -10.74 -7.08 1.44
CA PRO A 42 -11.66 -6.88 2.55
C PRO A 42 -11.03 -5.97 3.62
N CYS A 43 -11.87 -5.22 4.34
CA CYS A 43 -11.40 -4.41 5.46
C CYS A 43 -10.66 -5.27 6.49
N GLY A 44 -9.56 -4.75 7.04
CA GLY A 44 -8.71 -5.45 8.01
C GLY A 44 -7.64 -6.35 7.38
N TYR A 45 -7.43 -6.26 6.06
CA TYR A 45 -6.37 -6.97 5.35
C TYR A 45 -5.44 -5.97 4.66
N ALA A 46 -4.18 -6.37 4.53
CA ALA A 46 -3.17 -5.69 3.73
C ALA A 46 -2.60 -6.65 2.66
N ALA A 47 -2.20 -6.09 1.52
CA ALA A 47 -1.40 -6.78 0.53
C ALA A 47 0.02 -6.19 0.51
N ARG A 48 1.03 -7.05 0.64
CA ARG A 48 2.45 -6.67 0.65
C ARG A 48 3.24 -7.44 -0.39
N ARG A 49 4.28 -6.82 -0.95
CA ARG A 49 5.29 -7.47 -1.80
C ARG A 49 6.56 -6.62 -1.82
N THR A 50 7.69 -7.23 -2.10
CA THR A 50 8.99 -6.54 -2.07
C THR A 50 9.35 -5.93 -3.42
N SER A 51 8.85 -6.51 -4.52
CA SER A 51 9.04 -5.99 -5.88
C SER A 51 7.79 -6.23 -6.73
N LYS A 52 7.72 -5.57 -7.89
CA LYS A 52 6.59 -5.71 -8.82
C LYS A 52 6.48 -7.10 -9.46
N GLU A 53 7.57 -7.86 -9.47
CA GLU A 53 7.65 -9.21 -10.04
C GLU A 53 7.15 -10.29 -9.07
N GLU A 54 7.00 -9.94 -7.78
CA GLU A 54 6.52 -10.86 -6.75
C GLU A 54 4.98 -10.79 -6.63
N PRO A 55 4.32 -11.93 -6.34
CA PRO A 55 2.89 -11.93 -6.06
C PRO A 55 2.61 -11.19 -4.75
N TRP A 56 1.41 -10.63 -4.65
CA TRP A 56 0.91 -10.06 -3.39
C TRP A 56 0.78 -11.13 -2.31
N VAL A 57 1.33 -10.84 -1.13
CA VAL A 57 1.07 -11.56 0.11
C VAL A 57 -0.06 -10.84 0.84
N ILE A 58 -1.19 -11.53 0.99
CA ILE A 58 -2.37 -10.97 1.67
C ILE A 58 -2.44 -11.51 3.09
N GLU A 59 -2.52 -10.61 4.06
CA GLU A 59 -2.57 -10.95 5.48
C GLU A 59 -3.47 -10.00 6.27
N GLU A 60 -3.89 -10.43 7.46
CA GLU A 60 -4.63 -9.57 8.38
C GLU A 60 -3.74 -8.43 8.85
N TRP A 61 -4.30 -7.23 8.89
CA TRP A 61 -3.60 -6.02 9.27
C TRP A 61 -4.20 -5.40 10.53
N TYR A 62 -3.31 -4.97 11.41
CA TYR A 62 -3.61 -4.36 12.68
C TYR A 62 -2.79 -3.07 12.76
N TYR A 63 -3.39 -2.00 13.29
CA TYR A 63 -2.58 -0.89 13.77
C TYR A 63 -1.69 -1.44 14.90
N GLU A 64 -0.39 -1.16 14.85
CA GLU A 64 0.41 -1.26 16.07
C GLU A 64 -0.29 -0.37 17.09
N GLU A 65 -0.81 -0.96 18.17
CA GLU A 65 -1.37 -0.17 19.26
C GLU A 65 -0.31 0.85 19.66
N GLU A 66 -0.67 2.15 19.71
CA GLU A 66 0.17 3.16 20.35
C GLU A 66 0.47 2.65 21.76
N VAL A 67 1.67 2.11 21.97
CA VAL A 67 2.16 1.67 23.28
C VAL A 67 2.48 2.88 24.14
#